data_AF-X1KDS7-F1
#
_entry.id   AF-X1KDS7-F1
#
_cell.length_a   1.000
_cell.length_b   1.000
_cell.length_c   1.000
_cell.angle_alpha   90.00
_cell.angle_beta   90.00
_cell.angle_gamma   90.00
#
_symmetry.space_group_name_H-M   'P 1'
#
loop_
_entity.id
_entity.type
_entity.pdbx_description
1 polymer ?
#
loop_
_entity_poly.entity_id
_entity_poly.type
_entity_poly.pdbx_seq_one_letter_code
_entity_poly.pdbx_strand_id
1 'polypeptide(L)' 'KRRFADELLVGEVGRSVLRSIDGGARLEKAASDAGVPVSVSRTHITILQILGYLDTHLKLTDRGRKALA' A
#
# COMPACT_ATOMS: atom_id res chain seq x y z
N LYS A 1 3.05 15.32 13.21
CA LYS A 1 2.26 14.20 13.80
C LYS A 1 1.73 13.20 12.76
N ARG A 2 1.24 13.61 11.57
CA ARG A 2 0.68 12.66 10.56
C ARG A 2 1.70 11.67 9.98
N ARG A 3 2.93 12.13 9.68
CA ARG A 3 4.01 11.30 9.11
C ARG A 3 4.33 10.03 9.93
N PHE A 4 4.30 10.15 11.25
CA PHE A 4 4.54 9.03 12.18
C PHE A 4 3.38 8.03 12.19
N ALA A 5 2.15 8.52 12.06
CA ALA A 5 0.98 7.65 11.92
C ALA A 5 1.01 6.93 10.56
N ASP A 6 1.41 7.60 9.49
CA ASP A 6 1.54 6.98 8.17
C ASP A 6 2.67 5.92 8.17
N GLU A 7 3.78 6.16 8.89
CA GLU A 7 4.81 5.13 9.13
C GLU A 7 4.27 3.90 9.85
N LEU A 8 3.49 4.10 10.91
CA LEU A 8 2.99 3.01 11.74
C LEU A 8 1.85 2.24 11.06
N LEU A 9 1.02 2.93 10.28
CA LEU A 9 -0.17 2.38 9.62
C LEU A 9 0.15 1.71 8.29
N VAL A 10 1.11 2.25 7.53
CA VAL A 10 1.51 1.69 6.24
C VAL A 10 2.64 0.68 6.44
N GLY A 11 3.59 0.97 7.32
CA GLY A 11 4.76 0.12 7.54
C GLY A 11 5.60 -0.10 6.27
N GLU A 12 6.56 -1.00 6.36
CA GLU A 12 7.44 -1.33 5.23
C GLU A 12 6.69 -2.12 4.14
N VAL A 13 5.87 -3.09 4.55
CA VAL A 13 5.06 -3.92 3.64
C VAL A 13 4.05 -3.08 2.87
N GLY A 14 3.29 -2.20 3.55
CA GLY A 14 2.33 -1.33 2.87
C GLY A 14 3.01 -0.34 1.93
N ARG A 15 4.22 0.14 2.24
CA ARG A 15 4.99 1.00 1.32
C ARG A 15 5.46 0.24 0.10
N SER A 16 5.87 -1.03 0.26
CA SER A 16 6.23 -1.90 -0.85
C SER A 16 5.03 -2.13 -1.77
N VAL A 17 3.86 -2.40 -1.19
CA VAL A 17 2.59 -2.55 -1.93
C VAL A 17 2.20 -1.25 -2.63
N LEU A 18 2.25 -0.10 -1.96
CA LEU A 18 1.93 1.20 -2.55
C LEU A 18 2.88 1.54 -3.71
N ARG A 19 4.19 1.30 -3.57
CA ARG A 19 5.17 1.50 -4.66
C ARG A 19 4.93 0.57 -5.84
N SER A 20 4.59 -0.68 -5.57
CA SER A 20 4.28 -1.65 -6.62
C SER A 20 3.04 -1.24 -7.40
N ILE A 21 1.99 -0.78 -6.71
CA ILE A 21 0.76 -0.29 -7.34
C ILE A 21 1.01 0.99 -8.14
N ASP A 22 1.78 1.94 -7.59
CA ASP A 22 2.15 3.18 -8.28
C ASP A 22 2.94 2.91 -9.58
N GLY A 23 3.80 1.89 -9.56
CA GLY A 23 4.52 1.38 -10.74
C GLY A 23 3.67 0.54 -11.71
N GLY A 24 2.36 0.38 -11.46
CA GLY A 24 1.45 -0.40 -12.31
C GLY A 24 1.63 -1.92 -12.18
N ALA A 25 2.30 -2.41 -11.13
CA ALA A 25 2.51 -3.83 -10.91
C ALA A 25 1.20 -4.52 -10.48
N ARG A 26 1.06 -5.77 -10.92
CA ARG A 26 -0.03 -6.64 -10.46
C ARG A 26 0.17 -7.02 -8.99
N LEU A 27 -0.93 -7.29 -8.33
CA LEU A 27 -1.03 -7.66 -6.91
C LEU A 27 -0.10 -8.82 -6.52
N GLU A 28 0.06 -9.80 -7.42
CA GLU A 28 0.94 -10.96 -7.25
C GLU A 28 2.42 -10.56 -7.23
N LYS A 29 2.81 -9.61 -8.08
CA LYS A 29 4.17 -9.07 -8.11
C LYS A 29 4.45 -8.22 -6.87
N ALA A 30 3.50 -7.37 -6.48
CA ALA A 30 3.59 -6.61 -5.23
C ALA A 30 3.75 -7.51 -4.00
N ALA A 31 3.04 -8.64 -3.95
CA ALA A 31 3.14 -9.63 -2.89
C ALA A 31 4.51 -10.31 -2.86
N SER A 32 5.01 -10.70 -4.03
CA SER A 32 6.34 -11.28 -4.18
C SER A 32 7.45 -10.31 -3.78
N ASP A 33 7.37 -9.05 -4.22
CA ASP A 33 8.36 -8.00 -3.92
C ASP A 33 8.33 -7.62 -2.43
N ALA A 34 7.19 -7.75 -1.76
CA ALA A 34 7.05 -7.57 -0.32
C ALA A 34 7.41 -8.82 0.51
N GLY A 35 7.68 -9.96 -0.14
CA GLY A 35 8.00 -11.23 0.54
C GLY A 35 6.84 -11.83 1.33
N VAL A 36 5.59 -11.51 0.98
CA VAL A 36 4.39 -11.96 1.70
C VAL A 36 3.44 -12.75 0.80
N PRO A 37 2.64 -13.68 1.37
CA PRO A 37 1.62 -14.38 0.60
C PRO A 37 0.62 -13.42 -0.07
N VAL A 38 0.09 -13.80 -1.23
CA VAL A 38 -0.90 -13.00 -1.97
C VAL A 38 -2.16 -12.72 -1.13
N SER A 39 -2.57 -13.66 -0.28
CA SER A 39 -3.69 -13.47 0.66
C SER A 39 -3.42 -12.34 1.65
N VAL A 40 -2.19 -12.26 2.19
CA VAL A 40 -1.76 -11.20 3.12
C VAL A 40 -1.65 -9.85 2.41
N SER A 41 -1.17 -9.83 1.17
CA SER A 41 -1.15 -8.63 0.34
C SER A 41 -2.54 -8.10 0.04
N ARG A 42 -3.50 -8.98 -0.23
CA ARG A 42 -4.89 -8.60 -0.44
C ARG A 42 -5.49 -7.95 0.82
N THR A 43 -5.22 -8.51 2.00
CA THR A 43 -5.63 -7.91 3.27
C THR A 43 -4.98 -6.53 3.47
N HIS A 44 -3.69 -6.37 3.16
CA HIS A 44 -3.02 -5.07 3.23
C HIS A 44 -3.63 -4.04 2.28
N ILE A 45 -3.98 -4.44 1.06
CA ILE A 45 -4.63 -3.55 0.10
C ILE A 45 -5.99 -3.10 0.62
N THR A 46 -6.80 -4.01 1.15
CA THR A 46 -8.08 -3.65 1.76
C THR A 46 -7.89 -2.67 2.91
N ILE A 47 -6.89 -2.88 3.78
CA ILE A 47 -6.56 -1.96 4.87
C ILE A 47 -6.14 -0.59 4.32
N LEU A 48 -5.29 -0.55 3.30
CA LEU A 48 -4.86 0.69 2.64
C LEU A 48 -6.02 1.45 1.98
N GLN A 49 -7.01 0.74 1.44
CA GLN A 49 -8.25 1.32 0.93
C GLN A 49 -9.11 1.92 2.06
N ILE A 50 -9.32 1.16 3.14
CA ILE A 50 -10.08 1.62 4.32
C ILE A 50 -9.44 2.85 4.95
N LEU A 51 -8.12 2.88 5.03
CA LEU A 51 -7.36 4.01 5.57
C LEU A 51 -7.24 5.19 4.60
N GLY A 52 -7.72 5.02 3.36
CA GLY A 52 -7.76 6.04 2.32
C GLY A 52 -6.42 6.34 1.67
N TYR A 53 -5.45 5.42 1.70
CA TYR A 53 -4.22 5.50 0.91
C TYR A 53 -4.43 5.02 -0.53
N LEU A 54 -5.38 4.10 -0.73
CA LEU A 54 -5.83 3.62 -2.04
C LEU A 54 -7.31 3.91 -2.24
N ASP A 55 -7.72 4.12 -3.49
CA ASP A 55 -9.13 4.15 -3.88
C ASP A 55 -9.67 2.75 -4.21
N THR A 56 -10.97 2.67 -4.54
CA THR A 56 -11.64 1.41 -4.92
C THR A 56 -11.09 0.80 -6.22
N HIS A 57 -10.36 1.57 -7.03
CA HIS A 57 -9.73 1.15 -8.28
C HIS A 57 -8.24 0.84 -8.13
N LEU A 58 -7.75 0.69 -6.89
CA LEU A 58 -6.33 0.45 -6.60
C LEU A 58 -5.42 1.57 -7.11
N LYS A 59 -5.88 2.82 -7.08
CA LYS A 59 -5.05 3.99 -7.37
C LYS A 59 -4.67 4.70 -6.08
N LEU A 60 -3.46 5.28 -6.06
CA LEU A 60 -3.01 6.06 -4.92
C LEU A 60 -3.82 7.36 -4.81
N THR A 61 -4.33 7.60 -3.61
CA THR A 61 -4.90 8.90 -3.24
C THR A 61 -3.78 9.90 -2.94
N ASP A 62 -4.12 11.18 -2.74
CA ASP A 62 -3.14 12.17 -2.25
C ASP A 62 -2.49 11.77 -0.92
N ARG A 63 -3.21 11.00 -0.08
CA ARG A 63 -2.66 10.46 1.16
C ARG A 63 -1.67 9.33 0.87
N GLY A 64 -1.99 8.42 -0.05
CA GLY A 64 -1.10 7.36 -0.52
C GLY A 64 0.22 7.92 -1.04
N ARG A 65 0.16 8.94 -1.90
CA ARG A 65 1.36 9.60 -2.43
C ARG A 65 2.19 10.28 -1.35
N LYS A 66 1.56 10.95 -0.38
CA LYS A 66 2.26 11.55 0.76
C LYS A 66 2.94 10.52 1.66
N ALA A 67 2.39 9.31 1.77
CA ALA A 67 3.00 8.22 2.52
C ALA A 67 4.26 7.64 1.83
N LEU A 68 4.42 7.90 0.53
CA LEU A 68 5.59 7.53 -0.27
C LEU A 68 6.68 8.63 -0.31
N ALA A 69 6.39 9.84 0.19
CA ALA A 69 7.30 11.01 0.18
C ALA A 69 8.10 11.19 1.49
#